data_AF-A0ABD5RKW2-F1
#
_entry.id   AF-A0ABD5RKW2-F1
#
_cell.length_a   1.000
_cell.length_b   1.000
_cell.length_c   1.000
_cell.angle_alpha   90.00
_cell.angle_beta   90.00
_cell.angle_gamma   90.00
#
_symmetry.space_group_name_H-M   'P 1'
#
loop_
_entity.id
_entity.type
_entity.pdbx_description
1 polymer ?
#
loop_
_entity_poly.entity_id
_entity_poly.type
_entity_poly.pdbx_seq_one_letter_code
_entity_poly.pdbx_strand_id
1 'polypeptide(L)' 'MTTHIKLHGPKARRFEELKAEMSERMGYELSNPEVLGLLMAGRDWDTALTDRTFP' A
#
# COMPACT_ATOMS: atom_id res chain seq x y z
N MET A 1 -11.58 13.06 12.17
CA MET A 1 -10.12 13.34 12.11
C MET A 1 -9.57 12.65 10.87
N THR A 2 -9.25 13.41 9.82
CA THR A 2 -8.65 12.89 8.58
C THR A 2 -7.13 12.90 8.73
N THR A 3 -6.56 11.74 9.05
CA THR A 3 -5.12 11.56 9.23
C THR A 3 -4.45 11.59 7.86
N HIS A 4 -3.76 12.68 7.52
CA HIS A 4 -3.04 12.78 6.25
C HIS A 4 -1.74 11.98 6.35
N ILE A 5 -1.71 10.79 5.74
CA ILE A 5 -0.56 9.90 5.76
C ILE A 5 0.40 10.32 4.64
N LYS A 6 1.53 10.92 5.04
CA LYS A 6 2.64 11.19 4.11
C LYS A 6 3.55 9.97 4.08
N LEU A 7 3.46 9.20 3.02
CA LEU A 7 4.43 8.13 2.74
C LEU A 7 5.71 8.78 2.20
N HIS A 8 6.86 8.41 2.76
CA HIS A 8 8.17 8.93 2.35
C HIS A 8 9.08 7.79 1.89
N GLY A 9 9.96 8.10 0.93
CA GLY A 9 11.00 7.18 0.47
C GLY A 9 10.44 5.89 -0.19
N PRO A 10 10.97 4.70 0.14
CA PRO A 10 10.55 3.43 -0.47
C PRO A 10 9.06 3.13 -0.34
N LYS A 11 8.42 3.58 0.75
CA LYS A 11 6.97 3.39 0.98
C LYS A 11 6.11 4.20 0.01
N ALA A 12 6.56 5.38 -0.41
CA ALA A 12 5.87 6.20 -1.40
C ALA A 12 5.92 5.57 -2.79
N ARG A 13 7.11 5.08 -3.19
CA ARG A 13 7.26 4.36 -4.46
C ARG A 13 6.39 3.10 -4.49
N ARG A 14 6.35 2.35 -3.39
CA ARG A 14 5.53 1.15 -3.27
C ARG A 14 4.04 1.45 -3.36
N PHE A 15 3.62 2.60 -2.84
CA PHE A 15 2.23 3.05 -2.92
C PHE A 15 1.80 3.31 -4.36
N GLU A 16 2.62 4.01 -5.14
CA GLU A 16 2.35 4.26 -6.56
C GLU A 16 2.29 2.95 -7.35
N GLU A 17 3.20 2.01 -7.10
CA GLU A 17 3.19 0.68 -7.72
C GLU A 17 1.89 -0.08 -7.41
N LEU A 18 1.47 -0.10 -6.14
CA LEU A 18 0.28 -0.84 -5.72
C LEU A 18 -1.01 -0.18 -6.23
N LYS A 19 -1.04 1.16 -6.26
CA LYS A 19 -2.14 1.93 -6.83
C LYS A 19 -2.30 1.60 -8.32
N ALA A 20 -1.20 1.57 -9.08
CA ALA A 20 -1.20 1.22 -10.50
C ALA A 20 -1.67 -0.23 -10.71
N GLU A 21 -1.12 -1.19 -9.98
CA GLU A 21 -1.51 -2.60 -10.07
C GLU A 21 -3.00 -2.79 -9.77
N MET A 22 -3.52 -2.17 -8.71
CA MET A 22 -4.94 -2.26 -8.37
C MET A 22 -5.83 -1.62 -9.44
N SER A 23 -5.40 -0.50 -10.02
CA SER A 23 -6.15 0.19 -11.07
C SER A 23 -6.21 -0.66 -12.36
N GLU A 24 -5.11 -1.28 -12.74
CA GLU A 24 -5.06 -2.21 -13.88
C GLU A 24 -5.92 -3.45 -13.63
N ARG A 25 -5.82 -4.06 -12.45
CA ARG A 25 -6.54 -5.31 -12.12
C ARG A 25 -8.04 -5.11 -11.97
N MET A 26 -8.46 -3.96 -11.45
CA MET A 26 -9.88 -3.68 -11.22
C MET A 26 -10.52 -2.94 -12.39
N GLY A 27 -9.74 -2.40 -13.32
CA GLY A 27 -10.23 -1.64 -14.47
C GLY A 27 -10.78 -0.26 -14.12
N TYR A 28 -10.54 0.22 -12.90
CA TYR A 28 -10.94 1.55 -12.44
C TYR A 28 -9.91 2.10 -11.44
N GLU A 29 -9.77 3.43 -11.41
CA GLU A 29 -8.90 4.09 -10.44
C GLU A 29 -9.51 4.05 -9.03
N LEU A 30 -8.68 3.75 -8.03
CA LEU A 30 -9.07 3.76 -6.61
C LEU A 30 -9.75 5.08 -6.24
N SER A 31 -11.04 5.02 -5.90
CA SER A 31 -11.84 6.20 -5.54
C SER A 31 -11.37 6.89 -4.26
N ASN A 32 -10.67 6.16 -3.38
CA ASN A 32 -10.04 6.73 -2.20
C ASN A 32 -8.61 6.17 -2.00
N PRO A 33 -7.59 6.84 -2.56
CA PRO A 33 -6.19 6.43 -2.42
C PRO A 33 -5.66 6.56 -0.98
N GLU A 34 -6.28 7.36 -0.12
CA GLU A 34 -5.86 7.51 1.29
C GLU A 34 -6.09 6.23 2.09
N VAL A 35 -7.14 5.46 1.77
CA VAL A 35 -7.41 4.16 2.40
C VAL A 35 -6.28 3.19 2.12
N LEU A 36 -5.75 3.19 0.90
CA LEU A 36 -4.57 2.41 0.55
C LEU A 36 -3.36 2.86 1.37
N GLY A 37 -3.16 4.18 1.54
CA GLY A 37 -2.10 4.74 2.38
C GLY A 37 -2.22 4.31 3.84
N LEU A 38 -3.44 4.26 4.39
CA LEU A 38 -3.74 3.81 5.75
C LEU A 38 -3.50 2.31 5.95
N LEU A 39 -3.96 1.49 5.00
CA LEU A 39 -3.65 0.05 4.98
C LEU A 39 -2.15 -0.19 4.86
N MET A 40 -1.45 0.67 4.12
CA MET A 40 0.00 0.60 4.01
C MET A 40 0.74 1.04 5.27
N ALA A 41 0.22 2.02 6.00
CA ALA A 41 0.81 2.51 7.24
C ALA A 41 0.59 1.57 8.43
N GLY A 42 -0.55 0.88 8.48
CA GLY A 42 -0.89 -0.06 9.55
C GLY A 42 -0.23 -1.44 9.45
N ARG A 43 0.40 -1.75 8.32
CA ARG A 43 1.12 -3.01 8.10
C ARG A 43 2.61 -2.72 8.04
N ASP A 44 3.39 -3.30 8.95
CA ASP A 44 4.86 -3.31 8.81
C ASP A 44 5.22 -4.21 7.62
N TRP A 45 5.24 -3.62 6.41
CA TRP A 45 5.58 -4.30 5.16
C TRP A 45 7.00 -4.87 5.13
N ASP A 46 7.84 -4.51 6.10
CA ASP A 46 9.15 -5.14 6.35
C ASP A 46 9.01 -6.62 6.77
N THR A 47 7.90 -7.00 7.38
CA THR A 47 7.71 -8.33 7.99
C THR A 47 7.17 -9.37 6.98
N ALA A 48 6.60 -8.94 5.86
CA ALA A 48 5.92 -9.83 4.92
C ALA A 48 6.86 -10.68 4.03
N LEU A 49 8.18 -10.44 4.09
CA LEU A 49 9.18 -11.24 3.39
C LEU A 49 9.66 -12.46 4.20
N THR A 50 9.39 -12.53 5.50
CA THR A 50 9.94 -13.56 6.39
C THR A 50 8.98 -14.72 6.66
N ASP A 51 7.68 -14.57 6.37
CA ASP A 51 6.64 -15.53 6.72
C ASP A 51 6.25 -16.50 5.58
N ARG A 52 7.11 -16.67 4.57
CA ARG A 52 6.97 -17.72 3.53
C ARG A 52 7.84 -18.94 3.78
N THR A 53 8.23 -19.18 5.03
CA THR A 53 8.85 -20.45 5.43
C THR A 53 7.80 -21.29 6.14
N PHE A 54 6.89 -21.89 5.35
CA PHE A 54 6.03 -22.96 5.84
C PHE A 54 6.88 -24.22 6.07
N PRO A 55 6.83 -24.87 7.25
CA PRO A 55 7.13 -26.30 7.37
C PRO A 55 5.98 -27.15 6.81
#